data_AF-A0A9X5KW28-F1
#
_entry.id   AF-A0A9X5KW28-F1
#
_cell.length_a   1.000
_cell.length_b   1.000
_cell.length_c   1.000
_cell.angle_alpha   90.00
_cell.angle_beta   90.00
_cell.angle_gamma   90.00
#
_symmetry.space_group_name_H-M   'P 1'
#
loop_
_entity.id
_entity.type
_entity.pdbx_description
1 polymer ?
#
loop_
_entity_poly.entity_id
_entity_poly.type
_entity_poly.pdbx_seq_one_letter_code
_entity_poly.pdbx_strand_id
1 'polypeptide(L)'
;MQPLTFALVTAALVVTQFNLSVRAGDALTAGTDIITPAAPVWLLEQPYADSPMLTARTFGDSAYGDYHVKASLEISCFPKSPTASIALQITPAALGFDVAPFEGPDASANGPLRITTATRTAVDHSVNGVWTYGGAFQIGTIFALSAAVAHDELAYWASDASRGQTLKLSIAPAKEGDKPLTATFLLPANNNGLKRVIQPCLVNAGF
;
A
#
# COMPACT_ATOMS: atom_id res chain seq x y z
N MET A 1 29.09 -75.89 16.71
CA MET A 1 28.66 -74.53 17.10
C MET A 1 28.88 -73.64 15.90
N GLN A 2 27.79 -73.14 15.30
CA GLN A 2 27.76 -72.42 14.03
C GLN A 2 28.37 -71.01 14.15
N PRO A 3 29.10 -70.52 13.13
CA PRO A 3 29.43 -69.11 13.01
C PRO A 3 28.24 -68.33 12.40
N LEU A 4 27.80 -67.28 13.10
CA LEU A 4 26.75 -66.35 12.66
C LEU A 4 27.37 -65.24 11.80
N THR A 5 26.99 -65.22 10.52
CA THR A 5 27.30 -64.20 9.54
C THR A 5 26.43 -62.96 9.80
N PHE A 6 27.04 -61.81 10.10
CA PHE A 6 26.34 -60.51 10.14
C PHE A 6 26.51 -59.79 8.81
N ALA A 7 25.40 -59.62 8.08
CA ALA A 7 25.34 -58.87 6.85
C ALA A 7 25.27 -57.35 7.15
N LEU A 8 26.15 -56.56 6.54
CA LEU A 8 26.08 -55.11 6.50
C LEU A 8 24.94 -54.66 5.57
N VAL A 9 24.01 -53.87 6.08
CA VAL A 9 23.04 -53.13 5.27
C VAL A 9 23.60 -51.72 5.06
N THR A 10 24.12 -51.46 3.86
CA THR A 10 24.52 -50.12 3.42
C THR A 10 23.28 -49.29 3.12
N ALA A 11 22.95 -48.33 3.97
CA ALA A 11 21.94 -47.32 3.68
C ALA A 11 22.49 -46.34 2.63
N ALA A 12 21.94 -46.41 1.43
CA ALA A 12 22.25 -45.48 0.34
C ALA A 12 21.67 -44.09 0.66
N LEU A 13 22.55 -43.11 0.88
CA LEU A 13 22.22 -41.69 0.89
C LEU A 13 21.79 -41.26 -0.51
N VAL A 14 20.48 -41.07 -0.71
CA VAL A 14 19.94 -40.36 -1.87
C VAL A 14 20.18 -38.86 -1.64
N VAL A 15 21.32 -38.36 -2.12
CA VAL A 15 21.57 -36.93 -2.25
C VAL A 15 20.89 -36.47 -3.53
N THR A 16 19.72 -35.83 -3.41
CA THR A 16 19.10 -35.12 -4.53
C THR A 16 19.99 -33.94 -4.91
N GLN A 17 20.71 -34.09 -6.02
CA GLN A 17 21.49 -33.02 -6.62
C GLN A 17 20.54 -31.95 -7.17
N PHE A 18 20.43 -30.82 -6.46
CA PHE A 18 19.85 -29.61 -7.02
C PHE A 18 20.82 -29.05 -8.06
N ASN A 19 20.48 -29.18 -9.33
CA ASN A 19 21.18 -28.52 -10.43
C ASN A 19 20.86 -27.02 -10.38
N LEU A 20 21.58 -26.28 -9.54
CA LEU A 20 21.66 -24.83 -9.61
C LEU A 20 22.59 -24.47 -10.76
N SER A 21 22.01 -24.21 -11.93
CA SER A 21 22.69 -23.55 -13.03
C SER A 21 22.94 -22.09 -12.65
N VAL A 22 23.97 -21.83 -11.83
CA VAL A 22 24.50 -20.49 -11.59
C VAL A 22 25.18 -20.03 -12.88
N ARG A 23 24.47 -19.24 -13.68
CA ARG A 23 25.08 -18.48 -14.76
C ARG A 23 25.70 -17.24 -14.13
N ALA A 24 26.99 -17.35 -13.78
CA ALA A 24 27.82 -16.19 -13.47
C ALA A 24 28.06 -15.42 -14.78
N GLY A 25 27.60 -14.17 -14.83
CA GLY A 25 27.85 -13.28 -15.97
C GLY A 25 26.70 -12.32 -16.22
N ASP A 26 26.57 -11.29 -15.37
CA ASP A 26 26.89 -9.92 -15.78
C ASP A 26 26.95 -9.02 -14.55
N ALA A 27 27.80 -8.00 -14.65
CA ALA A 27 28.39 -7.28 -13.54
C ALA A 27 27.38 -6.57 -12.62
N LEU A 28 27.71 -6.55 -11.32
CA LEU A 28 27.14 -5.68 -10.30
C LEU A 28 27.27 -4.21 -10.75
N THR A 29 26.23 -3.67 -11.38
CA THR A 29 25.98 -2.23 -11.33
C THR A 29 25.53 -1.93 -9.90
N ALA A 30 26.46 -1.45 -9.08
CA ALA A 30 26.16 -0.90 -7.76
C ALA A 30 25.15 0.25 -7.93
N GLY A 31 23.88 -0.05 -7.70
CA GLY A 31 22.78 0.90 -7.87
C GLY A 31 21.44 0.18 -7.87
N THR A 32 20.87 0.03 -6.68
CA THR A 32 19.43 -0.21 -6.45
C THR A 32 18.82 -1.45 -7.12
N ASP A 33 19.20 -2.65 -6.69
CA ASP A 33 18.29 -3.80 -6.77
C ASP A 33 17.15 -3.59 -5.77
N ILE A 34 16.16 -2.78 -6.14
CA ILE A 34 14.91 -2.70 -5.40
C ILE A 34 14.16 -4.00 -5.67
N ILE A 35 14.21 -4.93 -4.72
CA ILE A 35 13.32 -6.10 -4.70
C ILE A 35 11.90 -5.55 -4.67
N THR A 36 11.29 -5.44 -5.84
CA THR A 36 9.90 -5.03 -5.99
C THR A 36 9.09 -6.31 -6.04
N PRO A 37 8.31 -6.64 -5.00
CA PRO A 37 7.54 -7.87 -5.02
C PRO A 37 6.56 -7.86 -6.19
N ALA A 38 6.38 -9.02 -6.82
CA ALA A 38 5.53 -9.18 -8.00
C ALA A 38 4.04 -8.86 -7.73
N ALA A 39 3.65 -8.79 -6.47
CA ALA A 39 2.35 -8.33 -6.02
C ALA A 39 2.53 -7.31 -4.89
N PRO A 40 1.63 -6.31 -4.77
CA PRO A 40 1.69 -5.35 -3.68
C PRO A 40 1.56 -6.04 -2.33
N VAL A 41 2.48 -5.72 -1.44
CA VAL A 41 2.50 -6.21 -0.06
C VAL A 41 1.66 -5.28 0.79
N TRP A 42 0.74 -5.87 1.54
CA TRP A 42 -0.04 -5.16 2.55
C TRP A 42 0.60 -5.38 3.92
N LEU A 43 1.06 -4.28 4.51
CA LEU A 43 1.57 -4.23 5.87
C LEU A 43 0.46 -3.78 6.81
N LEU A 44 0.25 -4.52 7.90
CA LEU A 44 -0.72 -4.18 8.94
C LEU A 44 0.04 -3.72 10.17
N GLU A 45 -0.31 -2.55 10.69
CA GLU A 45 0.43 -1.92 11.77
C GLU A 45 -0.52 -1.39 12.84
N GLN A 46 -0.02 -1.34 14.07
CA GLN A 46 -0.54 -0.47 15.13
C GLN A 46 0.59 0.51 15.44
N PRO A 47 0.66 1.64 14.72
CA PRO A 47 1.88 2.45 14.65
C PRO A 47 2.24 3.15 15.97
N TYR A 48 1.30 3.25 16.91
CA TYR A 48 1.55 3.80 18.23
C TYR A 48 1.11 2.79 19.30
N ALA A 49 2.01 2.48 20.23
CA ALA A 49 1.77 1.54 21.32
C ALA A 49 0.53 1.91 22.15
N ASP A 50 0.30 3.21 22.35
CA ASP A 50 -0.74 3.73 23.23
C ASP A 50 -2.03 4.11 22.48
N SER A 51 -2.04 3.97 21.15
CA SER A 51 -3.19 4.28 20.31
C SER A 51 -3.88 3.00 19.83
N PRO A 52 -5.22 2.95 19.85
CA PRO A 52 -5.96 1.86 19.21
C PRO A 52 -5.99 1.97 17.68
N MET A 53 -5.32 2.98 17.09
CA MET A 53 -5.31 3.17 15.65
C MET A 53 -4.68 1.96 14.96
N LEU A 54 -5.43 1.40 14.01
CA LEU A 54 -4.96 0.33 13.14
C LEU A 54 -4.72 0.91 11.76
N THR A 55 -3.62 0.52 11.12
CA THR A 55 -3.30 0.95 9.76
C THR A 55 -3.01 -0.24 8.87
N ALA A 56 -3.40 -0.11 7.60
CA ALA A 56 -3.07 -1.01 6.52
C ALA A 56 -2.35 -0.19 5.46
N ARG A 57 -1.12 -0.57 5.14
CA ARG A 57 -0.27 0.16 4.22
C ARG A 57 0.10 -0.71 3.03
N THR A 58 0.18 -0.11 1.86
CA THR A 58 0.70 -0.75 0.65
C THR A 58 1.48 0.26 -0.19
N PHE A 59 2.11 -0.21 -1.25
CA PHE A 59 2.76 0.63 -2.25
C PHE A 59 2.13 0.43 -3.62
N GLY A 60 2.27 1.43 -4.48
CA GLY A 60 1.72 1.47 -5.82
C GLY A 60 2.50 2.44 -6.69
N ASP A 61 1.94 2.74 -7.85
CA ASP A 61 2.53 3.63 -8.84
C ASP A 61 1.79 4.96 -8.85
N SER A 62 2.53 6.06 -8.92
CA SER A 62 1.98 7.41 -9.07
C SER A 62 2.54 8.10 -10.30
N ALA A 63 1.75 9.01 -10.86
CA ALA A 63 2.10 9.76 -12.05
C ALA A 63 1.62 11.22 -11.96
N TYR A 64 2.46 12.13 -12.45
CA TYR A 64 2.13 13.53 -12.69
C TYR A 64 2.69 13.93 -14.07
N GLY A 65 1.80 14.06 -15.06
CA GLY A 65 2.24 14.17 -16.46
C GLY A 65 3.00 12.90 -16.89
N ASP A 66 4.22 13.08 -17.41
CA ASP A 66 5.08 11.98 -17.87
C ASP A 66 6.02 11.46 -16.76
N TYR A 67 5.94 12.02 -15.55
CA TYR A 67 6.76 11.62 -14.41
C TYR A 67 6.07 10.52 -13.62
N HIS A 68 6.79 9.41 -13.39
CA HIS A 68 6.29 8.24 -12.67
C HIS A 68 7.20 7.88 -11.50
N VAL A 69 6.62 7.76 -10.30
CA VAL A 69 7.34 7.31 -9.09
C VAL A 69 6.46 6.40 -8.23
N LYS A 70 7.06 5.68 -7.29
CA LYS A 70 6.31 4.90 -6.31
C LYS A 70 5.58 5.81 -5.31
N ALA A 71 4.35 5.43 -4.99
CA ALA A 71 3.57 6.02 -3.92
C ALA A 71 3.22 4.98 -2.87
N SER A 72 2.91 5.43 -1.67
CA SER A 72 2.36 4.60 -0.61
C SER A 72 0.90 4.98 -0.36
N LEU A 73 0.09 3.97 -0.06
CA LEU A 73 -1.26 4.14 0.43
C LEU A 73 -1.30 3.67 1.87
N GLU A 74 -1.81 4.51 2.75
CA GLU A 74 -2.20 4.12 4.10
C GLU A 74 -3.73 4.20 4.22
N ILE A 75 -4.34 3.18 4.79
CA ILE A 75 -5.73 3.16 5.24
C ILE A 75 -5.70 3.03 6.76
N SER A 76 -6.28 4.00 7.44
CA SER A 76 -6.26 4.10 8.90
C SER A 76 -7.67 4.02 9.44
N CYS A 77 -7.84 3.31 10.55
CA CYS A 77 -9.09 3.26 11.30
C CYS A 77 -8.80 3.59 12.76
N PHE A 78 -9.60 4.48 13.34
CA PHE A 78 -9.58 4.81 14.76
C PHE A 78 -10.79 4.16 15.45
N PRO A 79 -10.65 2.99 16.11
CA PRO A 79 -11.80 2.25 16.63
C PRO A 79 -12.65 3.02 17.67
N LYS A 80 -12.02 3.94 18.42
CA LYS A 80 -12.67 4.76 19.47
C LYS A 80 -13.40 6.00 18.94
N SER A 81 -13.11 6.40 17.71
CA SER A 81 -13.80 7.47 16.98
C SER A 81 -13.88 6.97 15.55
N PRO A 82 -14.95 6.23 15.18
CA PRO A 82 -15.01 5.29 14.05
C PRO A 82 -14.96 6.00 12.69
N THR A 83 -13.86 6.69 12.47
CA THR A 83 -13.50 7.46 11.31
C THR A 83 -12.39 6.67 10.64
N ALA A 84 -12.65 6.27 9.40
CA ALA A 84 -11.62 5.76 8.53
C ALA A 84 -11.06 6.90 7.70
N SER A 85 -9.76 6.86 7.46
CA SER A 85 -9.09 7.79 6.57
C SER A 85 -8.16 7.04 5.63
N ILE A 86 -7.92 7.63 4.48
CA ILE A 86 -6.78 7.26 3.63
C ILE A 86 -5.75 8.36 3.63
N ALA A 87 -4.49 7.98 3.38
CA ALA A 87 -3.43 8.91 3.03
C ALA A 87 -2.68 8.40 1.79
N LEU A 88 -2.70 9.20 0.72
CA LEU A 88 -1.82 9.05 -0.43
C LEU A 88 -0.49 9.72 -0.10
N GLN A 89 0.57 8.93 -0.04
CA GLN A 89 1.90 9.37 0.34
C GLN A 89 2.83 9.37 -0.88
N ILE A 90 3.38 10.54 -1.18
CA ILE A 90 4.24 10.77 -2.35
C ILE A 90 5.53 11.50 -1.98
N THR A 91 6.51 11.44 -2.87
CA THR A 91 7.70 12.30 -2.85
C THR A 91 7.54 13.38 -3.93
N PRO A 92 7.06 14.59 -3.58
CA PRO A 92 6.64 15.57 -4.60
C PRO A 92 7.77 16.05 -5.50
N ALA A 93 8.97 16.22 -4.94
CA ALA A 93 10.15 16.66 -5.69
C ALA A 93 10.51 15.70 -6.83
N ALA A 94 10.32 14.39 -6.64
CA ALA A 94 10.58 13.38 -7.67
C ALA A 94 9.49 13.36 -8.76
N LEU A 95 8.30 13.90 -8.47
CA LEU A 95 7.19 14.04 -9.42
C LEU A 95 7.14 15.42 -10.09
N GLY A 96 7.89 16.42 -9.60
CA GLY A 96 7.70 17.81 -9.98
C GLY A 96 6.33 18.37 -9.58
N PHE A 97 5.70 17.81 -8.55
CA PHE A 97 4.37 18.19 -8.09
C PHE A 97 4.43 19.32 -7.06
N ASP A 98 3.70 20.41 -7.31
CA ASP A 98 3.56 21.54 -6.37
C ASP A 98 2.51 21.21 -5.30
N VAL A 99 2.98 21.05 -4.06
CA VAL A 99 2.13 20.69 -2.92
C VAL A 99 1.53 21.89 -2.22
N ALA A 100 2.02 23.11 -2.46
CA ALA A 100 1.61 24.28 -1.70
C ALA A 100 0.09 24.52 -1.71
N PRO A 101 -0.65 24.30 -2.82
CA PRO A 101 -2.11 24.45 -2.83
C PRO A 101 -2.86 23.43 -1.97
N PHE A 102 -2.22 22.30 -1.66
CA PHE A 102 -2.81 21.18 -0.93
C PHE A 102 -2.31 21.11 0.51
N GLU A 103 -1.48 22.04 0.96
CA GLU A 103 -0.93 22.04 2.32
C GLU A 103 -1.75 22.94 3.24
N GLY A 104 -2.06 22.45 4.45
CA GLY A 104 -2.70 23.25 5.49
C GLY A 104 -4.23 23.36 5.37
N PRO A 105 -4.86 24.21 6.21
CA PRO A 105 -6.32 24.22 6.38
C PRO A 105 -7.10 24.59 5.10
N ASP A 106 -6.49 25.35 4.20
CA ASP A 106 -7.10 25.77 2.94
C ASP A 106 -6.97 24.72 1.81
N ALA A 107 -6.27 23.61 2.06
CA ALA A 107 -6.09 22.51 1.10
C ALA A 107 -7.41 21.97 0.53
N SER A 108 -8.46 21.97 1.37
CA SER A 108 -9.81 21.54 1.02
C SER A 108 -10.41 22.32 -0.17
N ALA A 109 -9.96 23.55 -0.42
CA ALA A 109 -10.42 24.40 -1.52
C ALA A 109 -9.80 24.04 -2.88
N ASN A 110 -8.67 23.31 -2.88
CA ASN A 110 -7.96 22.87 -4.08
C ASN A 110 -8.13 21.35 -4.33
N GLY A 111 -8.86 20.66 -3.45
CA GLY A 111 -9.37 19.30 -3.65
C GLY A 111 -10.58 19.27 -4.61
N PRO A 112 -10.94 18.09 -5.14
CA PRO A 112 -11.00 16.88 -4.32
C PRO A 112 -9.95 15.80 -4.63
N LEU A 113 -9.72 14.95 -3.63
CA LEU A 113 -9.16 13.61 -3.84
C LEU A 113 -10.29 12.71 -4.35
N ARG A 114 -10.20 12.34 -5.63
CA ARG A 114 -11.12 11.40 -6.26
C ARG A 114 -10.64 9.96 -6.03
N ILE A 115 -11.50 9.16 -5.42
CA ILE A 115 -11.31 7.72 -5.23
C ILE A 115 -12.12 6.97 -6.28
N THR A 116 -11.52 5.99 -6.93
CA THR A 116 -12.20 5.09 -7.86
C THR A 116 -11.74 3.67 -7.61
N THR A 117 -12.68 2.77 -7.33
CA THR A 117 -12.38 1.37 -7.05
C THR A 117 -13.15 0.46 -8.01
N ALA A 118 -12.43 -0.42 -8.71
CA ALA A 118 -13.01 -1.28 -9.75
C ALA A 118 -13.85 -0.48 -10.77
N THR A 119 -15.12 -0.85 -10.95
CA THR A 119 -16.09 -0.19 -11.83
C THR A 119 -17.10 0.68 -11.07
N ARG A 120 -16.87 0.93 -9.77
CA ARG A 120 -17.76 1.78 -8.97
C ARG A 120 -17.66 3.24 -9.41
N THR A 121 -18.74 3.99 -9.18
CA THR A 121 -18.74 5.44 -9.35
C THR A 121 -17.63 6.07 -8.52
N ALA A 122 -16.90 7.00 -9.13
CA ALA A 122 -15.87 7.74 -8.43
C ALA A 122 -16.48 8.64 -7.35
N VAL A 123 -15.82 8.73 -6.19
CA VAL A 123 -16.25 9.57 -5.07
C VAL A 123 -15.20 10.65 -4.83
N ASP A 124 -15.66 11.89 -4.68
CA ASP A 124 -14.81 13.04 -4.42
C ASP A 124 -14.76 13.32 -2.93
N HIS A 125 -13.54 13.42 -2.39
CA HIS A 125 -13.30 13.68 -0.98
C HIS A 125 -12.56 15.00 -0.79
N SER A 126 -12.94 15.73 0.26
CA SER A 126 -12.11 16.84 0.74
C SER A 126 -10.76 16.31 1.17
N VAL A 127 -9.69 17.01 0.78
CA VAL A 127 -8.31 16.60 1.00
C VAL A 127 -7.61 17.59 1.91
N ASN A 128 -6.74 17.07 2.76
CA ASN A 128 -5.78 17.85 3.53
C ASN A 128 -4.39 17.25 3.36
N GLY A 129 -3.41 18.08 3.01
CA GLY A 129 -2.02 17.68 2.81
C GLY A 129 -1.14 18.09 3.98
N VAL A 130 -0.24 17.19 4.38
CA VAL A 130 0.73 17.42 5.46
C VAL A 130 2.04 16.71 5.17
N TRP A 131 3.15 17.33 5.57
CA TRP A 131 4.45 16.67 5.59
C TRP A 131 4.57 15.70 6.77
N THR A 132 4.99 14.47 6.50
CA THR A 132 5.14 13.42 7.52
C THR A 132 6.31 12.49 7.19
N TYR A 133 6.60 11.55 8.07
CA TYR A 133 7.59 10.50 7.84
C TYR A 133 6.97 9.34 7.05
N GLY A 134 7.72 8.81 6.07
CA GLY A 134 7.24 7.82 5.10
C GLY A 134 6.91 6.41 5.63
N GLY A 135 7.03 6.19 6.94
CA GLY A 135 6.72 4.92 7.58
C GLY A 135 7.59 3.77 7.04
N ALA A 136 7.02 2.57 7.00
CA ALA A 136 7.77 1.34 6.68
C ALA A 136 8.22 1.21 5.22
N PHE A 137 7.60 1.93 4.27
CA PHE A 137 7.90 1.79 2.83
C PHE A 137 8.76 2.92 2.26
N GLN A 138 8.94 4.02 2.97
CA GLN A 138 9.67 5.18 2.47
C GLN A 138 10.54 5.79 3.58
N ILE A 139 11.81 6.04 3.26
CA ILE A 139 12.75 6.71 4.15
C ILE A 139 12.67 8.22 3.90
N GLY A 140 12.61 9.00 4.98
CA GLY A 140 12.63 10.45 4.93
C GLY A 140 11.25 11.09 4.98
N THR A 141 11.21 12.37 4.65
CA THR A 141 10.00 13.21 4.70
C THR A 141 9.23 13.07 3.39
N ILE A 142 7.93 12.81 3.51
CA ILE A 142 7.02 12.62 2.39
C ILE A 142 5.81 13.53 2.55
N PHE A 143 5.07 13.77 1.46
CA PHE A 143 3.84 14.53 1.52
C PHE A 143 2.64 13.58 1.51
N ALA A 144 1.76 13.71 2.50
CA ALA A 144 0.59 12.87 2.68
C ALA A 144 -0.68 13.66 2.41
N LEU A 145 -1.37 13.29 1.33
CA LEU A 145 -2.71 13.78 0.97
C LEU A 145 -3.75 12.88 1.62
N SER A 146 -4.44 13.39 2.63
CA SER A 146 -5.34 12.62 3.47
C SER A 146 -6.80 12.99 3.23
N ALA A 147 -7.68 11.99 3.29
CA ALA A 147 -9.12 12.17 3.17
C ALA A 147 -9.88 11.20 4.08
N ALA A 148 -11.05 11.61 4.57
CA ALA A 148 -11.97 10.72 5.27
C ALA A 148 -12.63 9.77 4.26
N VAL A 149 -12.75 8.49 4.62
CA VAL A 149 -13.36 7.45 3.79
C VAL A 149 -14.80 7.23 4.23
N ALA A 150 -15.72 7.26 3.27
CA ALA A 150 -17.13 7.00 3.53
C ALA A 150 -17.36 5.53 3.89
N HIS A 151 -18.38 5.28 4.72
CA HIS A 151 -18.67 3.94 5.24
C HIS A 151 -18.97 2.92 4.14
N ASP A 152 -19.65 3.33 3.07
CA ASP A 152 -20.01 2.49 1.92
C ASP A 152 -18.79 2.06 1.08
N GLU A 153 -17.80 2.94 0.93
CA GLU A 153 -16.54 2.63 0.28
C GLU A 153 -15.71 1.67 1.13
N LEU A 154 -15.66 1.91 2.44
CA LEU A 154 -15.01 1.02 3.40
C LEU A 154 -15.67 -0.37 3.43
N ALA A 155 -17.00 -0.42 3.41
CA ALA A 155 -17.76 -1.66 3.37
C ALA A 155 -17.49 -2.45 2.09
N TYR A 156 -17.28 -1.76 0.96
CA TYR A 156 -16.88 -2.40 -0.28
C TYR A 156 -15.47 -2.99 -0.21
N TRP A 157 -14.50 -2.27 0.34
CA TRP A 157 -13.14 -2.80 0.54
C TRP A 157 -13.10 -3.97 1.54
N ALA A 158 -14.06 -4.01 2.47
CA ALA A 158 -14.30 -5.16 3.33
C ALA A 158 -15.04 -6.31 2.63
N SER A 159 -15.58 -6.12 1.42
CA SER A 159 -16.32 -7.16 0.70
C SER A 159 -15.42 -8.03 -0.15
N ASP A 160 -15.86 -9.25 -0.46
CA ASP A 160 -15.11 -10.16 -1.34
C ASP A 160 -15.04 -9.68 -2.79
N ALA A 161 -15.94 -8.78 -3.21
CA ALA A 161 -15.95 -8.16 -4.53
C ALA A 161 -14.76 -7.23 -4.77
N SER A 162 -14.09 -6.76 -3.70
CA SER A 162 -12.94 -5.86 -3.80
C SER A 162 -11.60 -6.57 -3.98
N ARG A 163 -11.56 -7.90 -3.81
CA ARG A 163 -10.31 -8.67 -3.81
C ARG A 163 -9.57 -8.51 -5.14
N GLY A 164 -8.31 -8.08 -5.08
CA GLY A 164 -7.47 -7.87 -6.27
C GLY A 164 -7.91 -6.71 -7.17
N GLN A 165 -8.91 -5.92 -6.77
CA GLN A 165 -9.38 -4.80 -7.58
C GLN A 165 -8.40 -3.63 -7.53
N THR A 166 -8.37 -2.89 -8.63
CA THR A 166 -7.61 -1.65 -8.72
C THR A 166 -8.31 -0.55 -7.93
N LEU A 167 -7.54 0.10 -7.06
CA LEU A 167 -7.88 1.34 -6.37
C LEU A 167 -7.07 2.47 -7.00
N LYS A 168 -7.76 3.42 -7.62
CA LYS A 168 -7.17 4.63 -8.20
C LYS A 168 -7.50 5.84 -7.33
N LEU A 169 -6.47 6.59 -7.02
CA LEU A 169 -6.54 7.89 -6.37
C LEU A 169 -6.15 8.96 -7.39
N SER A 170 -6.88 10.06 -7.44
CA SER A 170 -6.58 11.19 -8.32
C SER A 170 -6.81 12.50 -7.61
N ILE A 171 -5.84 13.40 -7.65
CA ILE A 171 -5.98 14.78 -7.19
C ILE A 171 -6.18 15.66 -8.41
N ALA A 172 -7.21 16.51 -8.35
CA ALA A 172 -7.42 17.51 -9.38
C ALA A 172 -6.20 18.44 -9.50
N PRO A 173 -5.89 18.93 -10.71
CA PRO A 173 -4.81 19.89 -10.87
C PRO A 173 -5.09 21.16 -10.06
N ALA A 174 -4.06 21.73 -9.42
CA ALA A 174 -4.20 22.96 -8.66
C ALA A 174 -4.45 24.20 -9.55
N LYS A 175 -4.05 24.13 -10.83
CA LYS A 175 -4.23 25.19 -11.83
C LYS A 175 -4.94 24.63 -13.04
N GLU A 176 -5.80 25.45 -13.63
CA GLU A 176 -6.46 25.10 -14.88
C GLU A 176 -5.43 24.81 -15.98
N GLY A 177 -5.57 23.68 -16.67
CA GLY A 177 -4.67 23.23 -17.73
C GLY A 177 -3.56 22.27 -17.29
N ASP A 178 -3.31 22.13 -15.98
CA ASP A 178 -2.33 21.17 -15.47
C ASP A 178 -2.87 19.72 -15.50
N LYS A 179 -1.97 18.75 -15.34
CA LYS A 179 -2.31 17.32 -15.28
C LYS A 179 -2.72 16.94 -13.85
N PRO A 180 -3.64 15.98 -13.67
CA PRO A 180 -3.93 15.48 -12.33
C PRO A 180 -2.75 14.63 -11.82
N LEU A 181 -2.51 14.69 -10.52
CA LEU A 181 -1.70 13.66 -9.84
C LEU A 181 -2.57 12.41 -9.73
N THR A 182 -2.07 11.27 -10.19
CA THR A 182 -2.76 9.99 -10.07
C THR A 182 -1.91 8.97 -9.36
N ALA A 183 -2.54 8.05 -8.63
CA ALA A 183 -1.88 6.92 -8.01
C ALA A 183 -2.76 5.67 -8.11
N THR A 184 -2.13 4.53 -8.34
CA THR A 184 -2.80 3.24 -8.57
C THR A 184 -2.25 2.19 -7.63
N PHE A 185 -3.16 1.50 -6.94
CA PHE A 185 -2.88 0.45 -5.98
C PHE A 185 -3.74 -0.78 -6.30
N LEU A 186 -3.33 -1.97 -5.87
CA LEU A 186 -4.19 -3.15 -5.88
C LEU A 186 -4.64 -3.47 -4.46
N LEU A 187 -5.95 -3.60 -4.30
CA LEU A 187 -6.54 -4.17 -3.10
C LEU A 187 -6.11 -5.63 -2.95
N PRO A 188 -5.98 -6.14 -1.70
CA PRO A 188 -5.39 -7.44 -1.47
C PRO A 188 -6.26 -8.55 -2.08
N ALA A 189 -5.62 -9.55 -2.71
CA ALA A 189 -6.32 -10.75 -3.18
C ALA A 189 -7.00 -11.51 -2.03
N ASN A 190 -6.42 -11.43 -0.83
CA ASN A 190 -7.02 -11.89 0.42
C ASN A 190 -7.30 -10.68 1.32
N ASN A 191 -8.57 -10.28 1.41
CA ASN A 191 -9.00 -9.12 2.19
C ASN A 191 -9.08 -9.35 3.70
N ASN A 192 -8.75 -10.54 4.23
CA ASN A 192 -8.83 -10.81 5.67
C ASN A 192 -7.94 -9.87 6.50
N GLY A 193 -6.75 -9.54 5.98
CA GLY A 193 -5.86 -8.58 6.65
C GLY A 193 -6.48 -7.19 6.69
N LEU A 194 -6.85 -6.66 5.53
CA LEU A 194 -7.48 -5.35 5.43
C LEU A 194 -8.75 -5.24 6.27
N LYS A 195 -9.61 -6.28 6.25
CA LYS A 195 -10.82 -6.39 7.10
C LYS A 195 -10.49 -6.17 8.57
N ARG A 196 -9.43 -6.80 9.12
CA ARG A 196 -9.06 -6.62 10.55
C ARG A 196 -8.77 -5.16 10.90
N VAL A 197 -8.20 -4.40 9.97
CA VAL A 197 -7.90 -2.98 10.17
C VAL A 197 -9.16 -2.13 10.11
N ILE A 198 -10.03 -2.36 9.12
CA ILE A 198 -11.15 -1.44 8.84
C ILE A 198 -12.46 -1.82 9.54
N GLN A 199 -12.64 -3.07 9.96
CA GLN A 199 -13.87 -3.55 10.60
C GLN A 199 -14.31 -2.72 11.82
N PRO A 200 -13.41 -2.25 12.71
CA PRO A 200 -13.83 -1.44 13.85
C PRO A 200 -14.53 -0.13 13.44
N CYS A 201 -14.18 0.44 12.29
CA CYS A 201 -14.83 1.64 11.75
C CYS A 201 -16.14 1.34 11.00
N LEU A 202 -16.43 0.07 10.70
CA LEU A 202 -17.69 -0.35 10.08
C LEU A 202 -18.77 -0.68 11.11
N VAL A 203 -18.38 -1.28 12.25
CA VAL A 203 -19.33 -1.79 13.26
C VAL A 203 -19.76 -0.69 14.24
N ASN A 204 -18.91 0.29 14.50
CA ASN A 204 -19.17 1.35 15.48
C ASN A 204 -19.80 2.62 14.89
N ALA A 205 -20.15 2.63 13.59
CA ALA A 205 -20.76 3.78 12.92
C ALA A 205 -22.24 4.06 13.33
N GLY A 206 -22.72 3.42 14.40
CA GLY A 206 -24.06 3.63 14.93
C GLY A 206 -24.06 3.67 16.45
N PHE A 207 -24.07 4.90 16.99
CA PHE A 207 -24.81 5.28 18.20
C PHE A 207 -25.27 6.72 18.04
#